data_AF-A0A9X2JJ13-F1
#
_entry.id   AF-A0A9X2JJ13-F1
#
_cell.length_a   1.000
_cell.length_b   1.000
_cell.length_c   1.000
_cell.angle_alpha   90.00
_cell.angle_beta   90.00
_cell.angle_gamma   90.00
#
_symmetry.space_group_name_H-M   'P 1'
#
loop_
_entity.id
_entity.type
_entity.pdbx_description
1 polymer ?
#
loop_
_entity_poly.entity_id
_entity_poly.type
_entity_poly.pdbx_seq_one_letter_code
_entity_poly.pdbx_strand_id
1 'polypeptide(L)'
;MLKDEMNELTELLRTEPILEDLRRAILAHGIDPNTAKLVGFIENGEGLEAGVLFSPDMRCFEFERNVLKSTHFVVWREILDLADIEGKFPTAVAIIHLLK
;
A
#
# COMPACT_ATOMS: atom_id res chain seq x y z
N MET A 1 4.00 0.47 18.36
CA MET A 1 4.89 -0.09 17.32
C MET A 1 4.16 -0.30 16.01
N LEU A 2 3.37 -1.37 15.81
CA LEU A 2 2.67 -1.63 14.53
C LEU A 2 1.76 -0.48 14.07
N LYS A 3 1.02 0.13 15.01
CA LYS A 3 0.15 1.27 14.70
C LYS A 3 0.93 2.55 14.35
N ASP A 4 2.11 2.73 14.95
CA ASP A 4 2.95 3.91 14.71
C ASP A 4 3.61 3.81 13.33
N GLU A 5 4.15 2.63 13.00
CA GLU A 5 4.69 2.31 11.67
C GLU A 5 3.64 2.50 10.57
N MET A 6 2.41 2.01 10.77
CA MET A 6 1.31 2.25 9.85
C MET A 6 1.00 3.76 9.69
N ASN A 7 1.03 4.53 10.79
CA ASN A 7 0.76 5.96 10.73
C ASN A 7 1.87 6.69 9.96
N GLU A 8 3.13 6.32 10.16
CA GLU A 8 4.27 6.86 9.40
C GLU A 8 4.14 6.56 7.91
N LEU A 9 3.85 5.31 7.54
CA LEU A 9 3.59 4.91 6.15
C LEU A 9 2.40 5.65 5.53
N THR A 10 1.32 5.81 6.31
CA THR A 10 0.13 6.54 5.85
C THR A 10 0.40 8.02 5.70
N GLU A 11 1.27 8.60 6.53
CA GLU A 11 1.70 9.99 6.37
C GLU A 11 2.57 10.16 5.13
N LEU A 12 3.53 9.24 4.89
CA LEU A 12 4.31 9.22 3.65
C LEU A 12 3.41 9.19 2.41
N LEU A 13 2.38 8.33 2.41
CA LEU A 13 1.38 8.27 1.34
C LEU A 13 0.69 9.61 1.08
N ARG A 14 0.54 10.48 2.09
CA ARG A 14 -0.13 11.77 1.96
C ARG A 14 0.82 12.88 1.56
N THR A 15 2.03 12.90 2.10
CA THR A 15 2.94 14.04 2.01
C THR A 15 3.96 13.90 0.90
N GLU A 16 4.41 12.68 0.60
CA GLU A 16 5.56 12.49 -0.30
C GLU A 16 5.16 12.65 -1.77
N PRO A 17 5.82 13.57 -2.53
CA PRO A 17 5.53 13.76 -3.95
C PRO A 17 5.79 12.50 -4.80
N ILE A 18 6.74 11.65 -4.40
CA ILE A 18 7.07 10.41 -5.12
C ILE A 18 5.92 9.37 -5.10
N LEU A 19 4.92 9.55 -4.23
CA LEU A 19 3.74 8.70 -4.14
C LEU A 19 2.50 9.31 -4.83
N GLU A 20 2.65 10.37 -5.64
CA GLU A 20 1.52 11.04 -6.29
C GLU A 20 0.77 10.13 -7.27
N ASP A 21 1.49 9.37 -8.07
CA ASP A 21 0.94 8.33 -8.95
C ASP A 21 0.18 7.26 -8.17
N LEU A 22 0.67 6.86 -6.98
CA LEU A 22 -0.04 5.95 -6.08
C LEU A 22 -1.35 6.58 -5.59
N ARG A 23 -1.34 7.83 -5.14
CA ARG A 23 -2.58 8.54 -4.76
C ARG A 23 -3.58 8.61 -5.91
N ARG A 24 -3.11 8.86 -7.14
CA ARG A 24 -3.95 8.89 -8.34
C ARG A 24 -4.54 7.50 -8.66
N ALA A 25 -3.76 6.44 -8.50
CA ALA A 25 -4.23 5.07 -8.71
C ALA A 25 -5.29 4.68 -7.66
N ILE A 26 -5.06 4.99 -6.38
CA ILE A 26 -6.04 4.80 -5.31
C ILE A 26 -7.38 5.47 -5.67
N LEU A 27 -7.32 6.73 -6.12
CA LEU A 27 -8.49 7.49 -6.55
C LEU A 27 -9.19 6.87 -7.77
N ALA A 28 -8.42 6.41 -8.76
CA ALA A 28 -8.96 5.73 -9.94
C ALA A 28 -9.71 4.43 -9.61
N HIS A 29 -9.37 3.79 -8.49
CA HIS A 29 -10.06 2.61 -7.96
C HIS A 29 -11.22 2.94 -7.00
N GLY A 30 -11.63 4.21 -6.93
CA GLY A 30 -12.80 4.66 -6.18
C GLY A 30 -12.56 4.80 -4.68
N ILE A 31 -11.29 4.84 -4.25
CA ILE A 31 -10.91 4.98 -2.84
C ILE A 31 -10.39 6.41 -2.63
N ASP A 32 -10.79 7.08 -1.55
CA ASP A 32 -10.20 8.37 -1.20
C ASP A 32 -8.79 8.15 -0.62
N PRO A 33 -7.72 8.63 -1.28
CA PRO A 33 -6.35 8.46 -0.80
C PRO A 33 -6.08 9.09 0.56
N ASN A 34 -6.87 10.06 1.03
CA ASN A 34 -6.73 10.63 2.36
C ASN A 34 -7.24 9.69 3.47
N THR A 35 -8.14 8.78 3.11
CA THR A 35 -8.77 7.82 4.03
C THR A 35 -8.14 6.42 3.94
N ALA A 36 -7.45 6.12 2.84
CA ALA A 36 -6.67 4.91 2.69
C ALA A 36 -5.49 4.89 3.69
N LYS A 37 -5.15 3.69 4.15
CA LYS A 37 -3.99 3.43 5.00
C LYS A 37 -2.97 2.62 4.22
N LEU A 38 -1.71 3.07 4.24
CA LEU A 38 -0.59 2.26 3.77
C LEU A 38 -0.14 1.38 4.94
N VAL A 39 -0.41 0.07 4.84
CA VAL A 39 -0.19 -0.90 5.93
C VAL A 39 1.05 -1.75 5.71
N GLY A 40 1.65 -1.67 4.54
CA GLY A 40 2.95 -2.26 4.23
C GLY A 40 3.57 -1.56 3.03
N PHE A 41 4.88 -1.37 3.07
CA PHE A 41 5.62 -0.73 2.00
C PHE A 41 7.05 -1.24 2.01
N ILE A 42 7.54 -1.65 0.84
CA ILE A 42 8.88 -2.20 0.62
C ILE A 42 9.43 -1.53 -0.62
N GLU A 43 10.65 -1.02 -0.51
CA GLU A 43 11.44 -0.55 -1.64
C GLU A 43 12.64 -1.47 -1.80
N ASN A 44 12.93 -1.87 -3.04
CA ASN A 44 14.21 -2.48 -3.34
C ASN A 44 15.16 -1.43 -3.92
N GLY A 45 16.47 -1.62 -3.72
CA GLY A 45 17.51 -0.71 -4.22
C GLY A 45 17.59 -0.64 -5.75
N GLU A 46 16.72 -1.35 -6.48
CA GLU A 46 16.61 -1.36 -7.94
C GLU A 46 15.38 -0.56 -8.42
N GLY A 47 14.75 0.22 -7.53
CA GLY A 47 13.62 1.09 -7.88
C GLY A 47 12.32 0.35 -8.10
N LEU A 48 12.20 -0.88 -7.61
CA LEU A 48 10.91 -1.54 -7.45
C LEU A 48 10.36 -1.17 -6.07
N GLU A 49 9.11 -0.74 -6.05
CA GLU A 49 8.40 -0.49 -4.80
C GLU A 49 7.12 -1.33 -4.80
N ALA A 50 6.83 -1.95 -3.66
CA ALA A 50 5.64 -2.75 -3.47
C ALA A 50 4.99 -2.40 -2.14
N GLY A 51 3.68 -2.51 -2.05
CA GLY A 51 2.98 -2.20 -0.82
C GLY A 51 1.58 -2.76 -0.75
N VAL A 52 0.99 -2.58 0.43
CA VAL A 52 -0.36 -3.01 0.75
C VAL A 52 -1.16 -1.83 1.27
N LEU A 53 -2.30 -1.58 0.63
CA LEU A 53 -3.26 -0.54 1.01
C LEU A 53 -4.47 -1.18 1.69
N PHE A 54 -4.98 -0.51 2.72
CA PHE A 54 -6.22 -0.85 3.38
C PHE A 54 -7.19 0.33 3.30
N SER A 55 -8.36 0.10 2.71
CA SER A 55 -9.39 1.14 2.54
C SER A 55 -10.44 1.10 3.66
N PRO A 56 -11.18 2.19 3.91
CA PRO A 56 -12.22 2.24 4.94
C PRO A 56 -13.39 1.27 4.72
N ASP A 57 -13.63 0.85 3.47
CA ASP A 57 -14.62 -0.17 3.10
C ASP A 57 -14.10 -1.61 3.28
N MET A 58 -13.03 -1.78 4.07
CA MET A 58 -12.43 -3.06 4.46
C MET A 58 -11.75 -3.84 3.32
N ARG A 59 -11.50 -3.19 2.19
CA ARG A 59 -10.80 -3.80 1.06
C ARG A 59 -9.29 -3.64 1.20
N CYS A 60 -8.57 -4.60 0.65
CA CYS A 60 -7.11 -4.67 0.70
C CYS A 60 -6.58 -4.70 -0.73
N PHE A 61 -5.49 -3.98 -1.02
CA PHE A 61 -4.89 -3.97 -2.35
C PHE A 61 -3.38 -4.16 -2.25
N GLU A 62 -2.83 -5.05 -3.07
CA GLU A 62 -1.40 -5.15 -3.33
C GLU A 62 -1.07 -4.31 -4.55
N PHE A 63 0.00 -3.52 -4.45
CA PHE A 63 0.57 -2.82 -5.59
C PHE A 63 2.06 -3.09 -5.72
N GLU A 64 2.56 -3.01 -6.95
CA GLU A 64 3.98 -3.02 -7.28
C GLU A 64 4.22 -2.03 -8.43
N ARG A 65 5.27 -1.22 -8.35
CA ARG A 65 5.64 -0.21 -9.35
C ARG A 65 7.15 -0.15 -9.54
N ASN A 66 7.61 0.28 -10.73
CA ASN A 66 9.04 0.45 -11.01
C ASN A 66 9.38 1.93 -11.20
N VAL A 67 9.72 2.63 -10.13
CA VAL A 67 9.94 4.08 -10.15
C VAL A 67 11.12 4.54 -11.02
N LEU A 68 12.06 3.64 -11.37
CA LEU A 68 13.18 3.96 -12.26
C LEU A 68 12.87 3.82 -13.76
N LYS A 69 11.92 2.94 -14.14
CA LYS A 69 11.57 2.69 -15.55
C LYS A 69 10.27 3.35 -15.97
N SER A 70 9.27 3.35 -15.09
CA SER A 70 7.96 3.97 -15.31
C SER A 70 7.16 3.99 -14.02
N THR A 71 6.45 5.07 -13.74
CA THR A 71 5.46 5.14 -12.64
C THR A 71 4.21 4.26 -12.87
N HIS A 72 4.29 3.30 -13.79
CA HIS A 72 3.21 2.36 -14.06
C HIS A 72 3.26 1.21 -13.05
N PHE A 73 2.07 0.80 -12.63
CA PHE A 73 1.88 -0.35 -11.76
C PHE A 73 2.14 -1.64 -12.55
N VAL A 74 3.10 -2.43 -12.08
CA VAL A 74 3.35 -3.81 -12.52
C VAL A 74 2.30 -4.74 -11.92
N VAL A 75 1.92 -4.47 -10.67
CA VAL A 75 0.85 -5.17 -9.96
C VAL A 75 -0.11 -4.12 -9.41
N TRP A 76 -1.40 -4.36 -9.63
CA TRP A 76 -2.49 -3.74 -8.88
C TRP A 76 -3.61 -4.75 -8.77
N ARG A 77 -3.83 -5.30 -7.58
CA ARG A 77 -4.90 -6.29 -7.36
C ARG A 77 -5.51 -6.17 -5.99
N GLU A 78 -6.80 -6.49 -5.91
CA GLU A 78 -7.50 -6.66 -4.64
C GLU A 78 -7.09 -7.99 -4.00
N ILE A 79 -6.80 -7.94 -2.70
CA ILE A 79 -6.42 -9.09 -1.89
C ILE A 79 -7.69 -9.62 -1.22
N LEU A 80 -8.13 -10.80 -1.66
CA LEU A 80 -9.29 -11.49 -1.09
C LEU A 80 -8.90 -12.42 0.06
N ASP A 81 -7.67 -12.95 0.04
CA ASP A 81 -7.09 -13.80 1.08
C ASP A 81 -5.77 -13.20 1.55
N LEU A 82 -5.64 -12.91 2.85
CA LEU A 82 -4.43 -12.33 3.41
C LEU A 82 -3.24 -13.30 3.38
N ALA A 83 -3.49 -14.60 3.26
CA ALA A 83 -2.44 -15.60 3.08
C ALA A 83 -1.62 -15.35 1.80
N ASP A 84 -2.19 -14.70 0.78
CA ASP A 84 -1.50 -14.36 -0.47
C ASP A 84 -0.33 -13.39 -0.28
N ILE A 85 -0.36 -12.58 0.78
CA ILE A 85 0.62 -11.53 1.03
C ILE A 85 1.44 -11.77 2.29
N GLU A 86 1.10 -12.75 3.13
CA GLU A 86 1.75 -12.99 4.44
C GLU A 86 3.26 -13.21 4.32
N GLY A 87 3.71 -13.93 3.30
CA GLY A 87 5.14 -14.17 3.06
C GLY A 87 5.93 -12.92 2.67
N LYS A 88 5.28 -11.92 2.06
CA LYS A 88 5.91 -10.66 1.63
C LYS A 88 5.74 -9.54 2.65
N PHE A 89 4.55 -9.45 3.24
CA PHE A 89 4.13 -8.35 4.13
C PHE A 89 3.53 -8.90 5.44
N PRO A 90 4.30 -9.64 6.26
CA PRO A 90 3.77 -10.22 7.50
C PRO A 90 3.26 -9.15 8.48
N THR A 91 3.94 -8.01 8.55
CA THR A 91 3.52 -6.85 9.36
C THR A 91 2.19 -6.26 8.89
N ALA A 92 1.98 -6.15 7.57
CA ALA A 92 0.73 -5.65 7.02
C ALA A 92 -0.45 -6.57 7.37
N VAL A 93 -0.25 -7.89 7.29
CA VAL A 93 -1.27 -8.87 7.68
C VAL A 93 -1.63 -8.71 9.17
N ALA A 94 -0.64 -8.55 10.04
CA ALA A 94 -0.88 -8.29 11.46
C ALA A 94 -1.66 -6.98 11.69
N ILE A 95 -1.31 -5.89 10.99
CA ILE A 95 -2.02 -4.61 11.07
C ILE A 95 -3.47 -4.75 10.58
N ILE A 96 -3.70 -5.40 9.44
CA ILE A 96 -5.04 -5.59 8.89
C ILE A 96 -5.92 -6.38 9.87
N HIS A 97 -5.39 -7.42 10.54
CA HIS A 97 -6.13 -8.14 11.58
C HIS A 97 -6.53 -7.27 12.78
N LEU A 98 -5.78 -6.21 13.08
CA LEU A 98 -6.12 -5.26 14.15
C LEU A 98 -7.14 -4.19 13.71
N LEU A 99 -7.31 -4.00 12.40
CA LEU A 99 -8.22 -3.02 11.82
C LEU A 99 -9.61 -3.61 11.49
N LYS A 100 -9.72 -4.93 11.43
CA LYS A 100 -10.97 -5.70 11.27
C LYS A 100 -11.65 -5.93 12.61
#